data_AF-R7EXJ4-F1
#
_entry.id   AF-R7EXJ4-F1
#
_cell.length_a   1.000
_cell.length_b   1.000
_cell.length_c   1.000
_cell.angle_alpha   90.00
_cell.angle_beta   90.00
_cell.angle_gamma   90.00
#
_symmetry.space_group_name_H-M   'P 1'
#
loop_
_entity.id
_entity.type
_entity.pdbx_description
1 polymer ?
#
loop_
_entity_poly.entity_id
_entity_poly.type
_entity_poly.pdbx_seq_one_letter_code
_entity_poly.pdbx_strand_id
1 'polypeptide(L)'
;MKELNKGFNPFRVNTKYTSYLIPIVKTVIAVAIIVLSITWTSLWRPDDRRVEAVISVAGLLCAFFSAYMICVSVGEMGFVAENRERSELLKRDPKGCKTKDHTSEEILTRFEESRDLELLTVIDVKYTFIGVRTSYSKSAGYHNKRFYINDSEYYDPDSFADALTEKTHSSPTIAVVSVDGKTE
;
A
#
# COMPACT_ATOMS: atom_id res chain seq x y z
N MET A 1 13.27 -16.50 0.92
CA MET A 1 13.55 -15.89 2.25
C MET A 1 12.23 -15.65 2.95
N LYS A 2 12.04 -16.17 4.18
CA LYS A 2 10.86 -15.88 5.00
C LYS A 2 10.91 -14.39 5.38
N GLU A 3 9.90 -13.59 5.00
CA GLU A 3 9.73 -12.24 5.54
C GLU A 3 9.64 -12.37 7.06
N LEU A 4 10.71 -11.96 7.75
CA LEU A 4 10.70 -11.78 9.20
C LEU A 4 9.49 -10.90 9.53
N ASN A 5 8.61 -11.46 10.35
CA ASN A 5 7.46 -10.84 10.97
C ASN A 5 7.85 -9.43 11.44
N LYS A 6 7.65 -8.42 10.58
CA LYS A 6 7.93 -7.02 10.92
C LYS A 6 6.90 -6.69 11.97
N GLY A 7 7.33 -6.74 13.22
CA GLY A 7 6.53 -6.38 14.37
C GLY A 7 5.80 -5.08 14.10
N PHE A 8 4.55 -5.00 14.57
CA PHE A 8 3.70 -3.84 14.42
C PHE A 8 4.47 -2.56 14.77
N ASN A 9 4.74 -1.73 13.76
CA ASN A 9 5.43 -0.46 13.93
C ASN A 9 4.41 0.67 13.77
N PRO A 10 4.01 1.34 14.86
CA PRO A 10 2.97 2.38 14.81
C PRO A 10 3.42 3.65 14.08
N PHE A 11 4.72 3.80 13.82
CA PHE A 11 5.32 4.98 13.19
C PHE A 11 5.61 4.82 11.69
N ARG A 12 5.28 3.65 11.12
CA ARG A 12 5.47 3.38 9.70
C ARG A 12 4.11 3.10 9.07
N VAL A 13 3.82 3.78 7.97
CA VAL A 13 2.62 3.52 7.18
C VAL A 13 2.66 2.09 6.66
N ASN A 14 1.67 1.28 7.05
CA ASN A 14 1.46 -0.03 6.48
C ASN A 14 0.43 0.03 5.35
N THR A 15 0.89 -0.20 4.12
CA THR A 15 0.07 -0.15 2.91
C THR A 15 -0.76 -1.42 2.68
N LYS A 16 -0.58 -2.47 3.50
CA LYS A 16 -1.24 -3.78 3.33
C LYS A 16 -2.58 -3.89 4.09
N TYR A 17 -3.01 -2.86 4.81
CA TYR A 17 -4.26 -2.95 5.56
C TYR A 17 -5.48 -2.95 4.62
N THR A 18 -6.43 -3.84 4.92
CA THR A 18 -7.72 -3.96 4.20
C THR A 18 -8.91 -3.53 5.07
N SER A 19 -8.66 -3.26 6.35
CA SER A 19 -9.66 -2.84 7.34
C SER A 19 -9.23 -1.55 8.03
N TYR A 20 -10.19 -0.64 8.22
CA TYR A 20 -9.99 0.61 8.95
C TYR A 20 -9.80 0.43 10.45
N LEU A 21 -10.07 -0.77 10.99
CA LEU A 21 -10.03 -1.03 12.42
C LEU A 21 -8.67 -0.69 13.04
N ILE A 22 -7.57 -1.11 12.40
CA ILE A 22 -6.22 -0.88 12.95
C ILE A 22 -5.86 0.61 12.93
N PRO A 23 -6.00 1.35 11.80
CA PRO A 23 -5.78 2.80 11.79
C PRO A 23 -6.66 3.57 12.77
N ILE A 24 -7.94 3.19 12.91
CA ILE A 24 -8.86 3.85 13.87
C ILE A 24 -8.38 3.64 15.31
N VAL A 25 -8.05 2.41 15.68
CA VAL A 25 -7.56 2.11 17.04
C VAL A 25 -6.28 2.89 17.35
N LYS A 26 -5.34 3.00 16.40
CA LYS A 26 -4.14 3.83 16.55
C LYS A 26 -4.50 5.30 16.82
N THR A 27 -5.40 5.88 16.05
CA THR A 27 -5.86 7.26 16.23
C THR A 27 -6.51 7.45 17.61
N VAL A 28 -7.38 6.53 18.04
CA VAL A 28 -8.04 6.61 19.36
C VAL A 28 -7.02 6.58 20.50
N ILE A 29 -6.04 5.67 20.45
CA ILE A 29 -4.97 5.59 21.46
C ILE A 29 -4.12 6.88 21.46
N ALA A 30 -3.76 7.40 20.29
CA ALA A 30 -2.98 8.63 20.17
C ALA A 30 -3.71 9.85 20.77
N VAL A 31 -5.01 9.99 20.47
CA VAL A 31 -5.86 11.05 21.03
C VAL A 31 -5.95 10.92 22.55
N ALA A 32 -6.13 9.70 23.08
CA ALA A 32 -6.17 9.46 24.52
C ALA A 32 -4.87 9.89 25.21
N ILE A 33 -3.70 9.59 24.63
CA ILE A 33 -2.40 10.01 25.16
C ILE A 33 -2.27 11.55 25.16
N ILE A 34 -2.72 12.23 24.11
CA ILE A 34 -2.70 13.70 24.05
C ILE A 34 -3.57 14.29 25.16
N VAL A 35 -4.81 13.80 25.31
CA VAL A 35 -5.74 14.26 26.36
C VAL A 35 -5.15 14.03 27.75
N LEU A 36 -4.59 12.86 28.02
CA LEU A 36 -3.92 12.57 29.30
C LEU A 36 -2.73 13.50 29.54
N SER A 37 -1.91 13.76 28.53
CA SER A 37 -0.74 14.64 28.63
C SER A 37 -1.12 16.09 28.97
N ILE A 38 -2.20 16.59 28.37
CA ILE A 38 -2.73 17.95 28.65
C ILE A 38 -3.41 18.00 30.02
N THR A 39 -4.17 16.97 30.37
CA THR A 39 -4.94 16.94 31.62
C THR A 39 -4.00 16.81 32.83
N TRP A 40 -2.92 16.03 32.71
CA TRP A 40 -1.90 15.88 33.73
C TRP A 40 -1.19 17.19 34.06
N THR A 41 -0.78 17.95 33.04
CA THR A 41 -0.11 19.25 33.24
C THR A 41 -1.06 20.31 33.81
N SER A 42 -2.38 20.15 33.66
CA SER A 42 -3.38 21.04 34.25
C SER A 42 -3.74 20.70 35.69
N LEU A 43 -3.73 19.42 36.09
CA LEU A 43 -4.22 18.98 37.40
C LEU A 43 -3.13 18.88 38.46
N TRP A 44 -1.88 18.65 38.08
CA TRP A 44 -0.80 18.43 39.02
C TRP A 44 0.40 19.33 38.72
N ARG A 45 0.66 20.27 39.63
CA ARG A 45 1.84 21.14 39.60
C ARG A 45 2.79 20.74 40.71
N PRO A 46 3.97 20.18 40.40
CA PRO A 46 5.00 19.89 41.39
C PRO A 46 5.48 21.18 42.06
N ASP A 47 5.83 21.12 43.35
CA ASP A 47 6.44 22.26 44.05
C ASP A 47 7.84 22.60 43.50
N ASP A 48 8.55 21.61 42.95
CA ASP A 48 9.84 21.80 42.31
C ASP A 48 9.69 22.15 40.82
N ARG A 49 10.08 23.38 40.46
CA ARG A 49 10.09 23.89 39.09
C ARG A 49 10.91 23.03 38.11
N ARG A 50 11.95 22.34 38.57
CA ARG A 50 12.74 21.45 37.69
C ARG A 50 11.96 20.21 37.31
N VAL A 51 11.22 19.65 38.27
CA VAL A 51 10.35 18.48 38.06
C VAL A 51 9.18 18.86 37.16
N GLU A 52 8.58 20.04 37.37
CA GLU A 52 7.53 20.59 36.50
C GLU A 52 8.01 20.73 35.05
N ALA A 53 9.21 21.28 34.83
CA ALA A 53 9.79 21.44 33.51
C ALA A 53 10.03 20.10 32.80
N VAL A 54 10.58 19.10 33.52
CA VAL A 54 10.83 17.76 32.96
C VAL A 54 9.52 17.07 32.56
N ILE A 55 8.51 17.12 33.41
CA ILE A 55 7.19 16.52 33.13
C ILE A 55 6.52 17.22 31.94
N SER A 56 6.61 18.55 31.87
CA SER A 56 6.02 19.33 30.77
C SER A 56 6.68 19.02 29.43
N VAL A 57 8.02 18.90 29.40
CA VAL A 57 8.76 18.51 28.19
C VAL A 57 8.42 17.09 27.78
N ALA A 58 8.33 16.15 28.73
CA ALA A 58 7.93 14.77 28.45
C ALA A 58 6.50 14.71 27.88
N GLY A 59 5.55 15.44 28.46
CA GLY A 59 4.18 15.55 27.95
C GLY A 59 4.11 16.15 26.55
N LEU A 60 4.92 17.18 26.26
CA LEU A 60 5.02 17.76 24.92
C LEU A 60 5.54 16.75 23.89
N LEU A 61 6.58 15.98 24.24
CA LEU A 61 7.11 14.92 23.38
C LEU A 61 6.07 13.82 23.14
N CYS A 62 5.37 13.36 24.19
CA CYS A 62 4.30 12.38 24.06
C CYS A 62 3.18 12.87 23.13
N ALA A 63 2.77 14.14 23.25
CA ALA A 63 1.78 14.74 22.37
C ALA A 63 2.28 14.83 20.92
N PHE A 64 3.55 15.21 20.72
CA PHE A 64 4.18 15.27 19.39
C PHE A 64 4.23 13.90 18.70
N PHE A 65 4.71 12.85 19.39
CA PHE A 65 4.73 11.49 18.84
C PHE A 65 3.33 10.96 18.57
N SER A 66 2.36 11.29 19.42
CA SER A 66 0.96 10.90 19.22
C SER A 66 0.35 11.59 18.01
N ALA A 67 0.61 12.89 17.81
CA ALA A 67 0.20 13.60 16.60
C ALA A 67 0.81 12.98 15.34
N TYR A 68 2.08 12.58 15.39
CA TYR A 68 2.73 11.86 14.29
C TYR A 68 2.08 10.50 14.01
N MET A 69 1.71 9.73 15.05
CA MET A 69 0.96 8.48 14.88
C MET A 69 -0.41 8.69 14.22
N ILE A 70 -1.09 9.82 14.51
CA ILE A 70 -2.35 10.17 13.84
C ILE A 70 -2.10 10.39 12.34
N CYS A 71 -1.06 11.14 11.97
CA CYS A 71 -0.72 11.35 10.56
C CYS A 71 -0.41 10.03 9.83
N VAL A 72 0.33 9.12 10.47
CA VAL A 72 0.59 7.76 9.93
C VAL A 72 -0.73 7.01 9.74
N SER A 73 -1.62 7.05 10.74
CA SER A 73 -2.91 6.36 10.69
C SER A 73 -3.81 6.90 9.58
N VAL A 74 -3.83 8.22 9.35
CA VAL A 74 -4.55 8.82 8.22
C VAL A 74 -3.98 8.32 6.88
N GLY A 75 -2.66 8.26 6.74
CA GLY A 75 -2.02 7.68 5.56
C GLY A 75 -2.44 6.22 5.33
N GLU A 76 -2.49 5.41 6.39
CA GLU A 76 -2.97 4.04 6.32
C GLU A 76 -4.45 3.93 5.92
N MET A 77 -5.31 4.83 6.40
CA MET A 77 -6.73 4.86 5.97
C MET A 77 -6.87 5.13 4.48
N GLY A 78 -6.01 5.97 3.90
CA GLY A 78 -5.94 6.18 2.44
C GLY A 78 -5.67 4.88 1.70
N PHE A 79 -4.63 4.14 2.10
CA PHE A 79 -4.33 2.84 1.50
C PHE A 79 -5.44 1.80 1.73
N VAL A 80 -6.13 1.83 2.87
CA VAL A 80 -7.29 0.93 3.10
C VAL A 80 -8.42 1.23 2.11
N ALA A 81 -8.67 2.50 1.79
CA ALA A 81 -9.68 2.89 0.80
C ALA A 81 -9.33 2.33 -0.59
N GLU A 82 -8.09 2.55 -1.04
CA GLU A 82 -7.60 2.03 -2.32
C GLU A 82 -7.65 0.49 -2.38
N ASN A 83 -7.21 -0.19 -1.31
CA ASN A 83 -7.22 -1.65 -1.24
C ASN A 83 -8.65 -2.23 -1.24
N ARG A 84 -9.61 -1.51 -0.66
CA ARG A 84 -11.03 -1.92 -0.70
C ARG A 84 -11.61 -1.77 -2.09
N GLU A 85 -11.39 -0.64 -2.75
CA GLU A 85 -11.82 -0.42 -4.13
C GLU A 85 -11.20 -1.47 -5.06
N ARG A 86 -9.90 -1.73 -4.93
CA ARG A 86 -9.19 -2.80 -5.67
C ARG A 86 -9.82 -4.17 -5.42
N SER A 87 -10.14 -4.50 -4.16
CA SER A 87 -10.79 -5.77 -3.82
C SER A 87 -12.21 -5.90 -4.36
N GLU A 88 -12.97 -4.80 -4.42
CA GLU A 88 -14.31 -4.79 -5.00
C GLU A 88 -14.26 -4.98 -6.51
N LEU A 89 -13.32 -4.33 -7.20
CA LEU A 89 -13.07 -4.54 -8.63
C LEU A 89 -12.76 -6.02 -8.92
N LEU A 90 -11.89 -6.66 -8.13
CA LEU A 90 -11.55 -8.08 -8.29
C LEU A 90 -12.74 -9.03 -8.06
N LYS A 91 -13.78 -8.61 -7.35
CA LYS A 91 -14.99 -9.42 -7.11
C LYS A 91 -16.07 -9.22 -8.17
N ARG A 92 -15.95 -8.18 -8.99
CA ARG A 92 -16.96 -7.86 -10.02
C ARG A 92 -16.88 -8.88 -11.15
N ASP A 93 -18.05 -9.22 -11.70
CA ASP A 93 -18.12 -10.06 -12.91
C ASP A 93 -17.55 -9.26 -14.10
N PRO A 94 -16.52 -9.77 -14.81
CA PRO A 94 -15.94 -9.08 -15.95
C PRO A 94 -16.82 -9.06 -17.21
N LYS A 95 -17.96 -9.76 -17.21
CA LYS A 95 -18.89 -9.77 -18.33
C LYS A 95 -19.37 -8.36 -18.69
N GLY A 96 -19.18 -8.00 -19.96
CA GLY A 96 -19.63 -6.73 -20.52
C GLY A 96 -18.62 -5.57 -20.40
N CYS A 97 -17.44 -5.80 -19.83
CA CYS A 97 -16.36 -4.82 -19.92
C CYS A 97 -15.70 -4.81 -21.30
N LYS A 98 -15.35 -3.61 -21.78
CA LYS A 98 -14.55 -3.45 -22.99
C LYS A 98 -13.12 -3.90 -22.70
N THR A 99 -12.66 -4.91 -23.43
CA THR A 99 -11.29 -5.40 -23.36
C THR A 99 -10.60 -5.23 -24.71
N LYS A 100 -9.28 -5.11 -24.68
CA LYS A 100 -8.40 -5.19 -25.86
C LYS A 100 -7.43 -6.34 -25.61
N ASP A 101 -7.33 -7.23 -26.59
CA ASP A 101 -6.41 -8.36 -26.49
C ASP A 101 -4.99 -7.89 -26.80
N HIS A 102 -4.06 -8.31 -25.96
CA HIS A 102 -2.63 -8.05 -26.09
C HIS A 102 -1.87 -9.37 -26.00
N THR A 103 -0.76 -9.48 -26.73
CA THR A 103 0.13 -10.64 -26.56
C THR A 103 0.93 -10.51 -25.26
N SER A 104 1.39 -11.64 -24.71
CA SER A 104 2.30 -11.62 -23.54
C SER A 104 3.57 -10.83 -23.84
N GLU A 105 4.10 -10.93 -25.06
CA GLU A 105 5.29 -10.19 -25.51
C GLU A 105 5.06 -8.67 -25.54
N GLU A 106 3.90 -8.20 -26.03
CA GLU A 106 3.54 -6.77 -25.98
C GLU A 106 3.48 -6.24 -24.55
N ILE A 107 2.91 -7.03 -23.63
CA ILE A 107 2.79 -6.67 -22.22
C ILE A 107 4.18 -6.60 -21.57
N LEU A 108 5.02 -7.61 -21.80
CA LEU A 108 6.40 -7.66 -21.29
C LEU A 108 7.22 -6.47 -21.80
N THR A 109 7.16 -6.19 -23.10
CA THR A 109 7.85 -5.04 -23.72
C THR A 109 7.42 -3.74 -23.07
N ARG A 110 6.10 -3.52 -22.91
CA ARG A 110 5.58 -2.33 -22.20
C ARG A 110 6.07 -2.25 -20.76
N PHE A 111 6.15 -3.38 -20.06
CA PHE A 111 6.64 -3.43 -18.68
C PHE A 111 8.14 -3.18 -18.59
N GLU A 112 8.93 -3.62 -19.56
CA GLU A 112 10.36 -3.33 -19.64
C GLU A 112 10.65 -1.85 -19.88
N GLU A 113 9.89 -1.21 -20.76
CA GLU A 113 10.02 0.22 -21.06
C GLU A 113 9.47 1.11 -19.94
N SER A 114 8.49 0.62 -19.19
CA SER A 114 7.83 1.37 -18.12
C SER A 114 8.58 1.28 -16.79
N ARG A 115 8.51 2.35 -16.00
CA ARG A 115 9.03 2.36 -14.61
C ARG A 115 8.01 1.79 -13.63
N ASP A 116 6.79 2.28 -13.74
CA ASP A 116 5.63 1.84 -12.97
C ASP A 116 4.43 1.79 -13.93
N LEU A 117 3.85 0.61 -14.11
CA LEU A 117 2.65 0.41 -14.92
C LEU A 117 1.82 -0.71 -14.29
N GLU A 118 0.51 -0.50 -14.17
CA GLU A 118 -0.46 -1.52 -13.74
C GLU A 118 -1.55 -1.64 -14.79
N LEU A 119 -1.88 -2.88 -15.16
CA LEU A 119 -2.93 -3.23 -16.10
C LEU A 119 -3.94 -4.11 -15.38
N LEU A 120 -5.21 -3.82 -15.59
CA LEU A 120 -6.30 -4.70 -15.18
C LEU A 120 -6.61 -5.65 -16.34
N THR A 121 -6.50 -6.94 -16.12
CA THR A 121 -6.74 -7.99 -17.13
C THR A 121 -7.86 -8.92 -16.72
N VAL A 122 -8.37 -9.69 -17.68
CA VAL A 122 -9.32 -10.77 -17.44
C VAL A 122 -8.62 -12.10 -17.71
N ILE A 123 -8.41 -12.88 -16.65
CA ILE A 123 -7.78 -14.21 -16.70
C ILE A 123 -8.73 -15.18 -15.98
N ASP A 124 -9.03 -16.32 -16.59
CA ASP A 124 -9.98 -17.31 -16.05
C ASP A 124 -11.33 -16.71 -15.61
N VAL A 125 -11.86 -15.79 -16.44
CA VAL A 125 -13.15 -15.10 -16.17
C VAL A 125 -13.13 -14.29 -14.87
N LYS A 126 -11.94 -13.87 -14.42
CA LYS A 126 -11.75 -13.02 -13.25
C LYS A 126 -10.85 -11.84 -13.59
N TYR A 127 -11.12 -10.71 -12.95
CA TYR A 127 -10.17 -9.61 -12.99
C TYR A 127 -8.87 -9.99 -12.29
N THR A 128 -7.75 -9.60 -12.89
CA THR A 128 -6.41 -9.81 -12.36
C THR A 128 -5.60 -8.55 -12.61
N PHE A 129 -4.94 -8.03 -11.59
CA PHE A 129 -3.96 -6.96 -11.79
C PHE A 129 -2.62 -7.57 -12.19
N ILE A 130 -2.02 -7.04 -13.24
CA ILE A 130 -0.63 -7.33 -13.58
C ILE A 130 0.12 -6.01 -13.71
N GLY A 131 1.39 -5.99 -13.35
CA GLY A 131 2.12 -4.75 -13.44
C GLY A 131 3.59 -4.87 -13.13
N VAL A 132 4.24 -3.72 -13.23
CA VAL A 132 5.63 -3.52 -12.88
C VAL A 132 5.74 -2.34 -11.92
N ARG A 133 6.63 -2.46 -10.94
CA ARG A 133 6.94 -1.40 -10.00
C ARG A 133 8.45 -1.30 -9.79
N THR A 134 8.97 -0.08 -9.79
CA THR A 134 10.39 0.18 -9.55
C THR A 134 10.58 0.99 -8.27
N SER A 135 11.53 0.58 -7.43
CA SER A 135 11.84 1.31 -6.19
C SER A 135 12.72 2.52 -6.51
N TYR A 136 12.47 3.66 -5.86
CA TYR A 136 13.32 4.85 -5.98
C TYR A 136 14.01 5.17 -4.66
N SER A 137 15.31 5.50 -4.73
CA SER A 137 16.03 6.10 -3.62
C SER A 137 16.90 7.25 -4.12
N LYS A 138 17.12 8.26 -3.28
CA LYS A 138 17.96 9.40 -3.62
C LYS A 138 19.42 9.00 -3.90
N SER A 139 19.91 7.94 -3.25
CA SER A 139 21.30 7.46 -3.37
C SER A 139 21.54 6.53 -4.55
N ALA A 140 20.58 5.67 -4.90
CA ALA A 140 20.75 4.65 -5.94
C ALA A 140 19.90 4.91 -7.20
N GLY A 141 19.07 5.97 -7.21
CA GLY A 141 18.11 6.20 -8.28
C GLY A 141 17.04 5.11 -8.32
N TYR A 142 16.57 4.78 -9.53
CA TYR A 142 15.61 3.72 -9.77
C TYR A 142 16.30 2.34 -9.72
N HIS A 143 15.79 1.45 -8.89
CA HIS A 143 16.37 0.13 -8.66
C HIS A 143 15.27 -0.86 -8.22
N ASN A 144 15.58 -2.15 -8.15
CA ASN A 144 14.66 -3.21 -7.71
C ASN A 144 13.33 -3.17 -8.47
N LYS A 145 13.40 -3.23 -9.80
CA LYS A 145 12.24 -3.43 -10.66
C LYS A 145 11.63 -4.80 -10.36
N ARG A 146 10.33 -4.82 -10.10
CA ARG A 146 9.57 -6.01 -9.72
C ARG A 146 8.31 -6.08 -10.55
N PHE A 147 8.00 -7.27 -11.03
CA PHE A 147 6.76 -7.58 -11.71
C PHE A 147 5.79 -8.19 -10.71
N TYR A 148 4.50 -8.09 -10.94
CA TYR A 148 3.53 -8.72 -10.06
C TYR A 148 2.27 -9.15 -10.80
N ILE A 149 1.64 -10.17 -10.21
CA ILE A 149 0.30 -10.65 -10.56
C ILE A 149 -0.52 -10.64 -9.27
N ASN A 150 -1.49 -9.74 -9.17
CA ASN A 150 -2.22 -9.40 -7.94
C ASN A 150 -1.27 -9.04 -6.79
N ASP A 151 -1.07 -9.96 -5.85
CA ASP A 151 -0.22 -9.79 -4.67
C ASP A 151 1.09 -10.59 -4.75
N SER A 152 1.28 -11.40 -5.81
CA SER A 152 2.50 -12.18 -6.03
C SER A 152 3.54 -11.34 -6.77
N GLU A 153 4.72 -11.14 -6.17
CA GLU A 153 5.85 -10.40 -6.77
C GLU A 153 6.88 -11.35 -7.41
N TYR A 154 7.45 -10.93 -8.54
CA TYR A 154 8.50 -11.61 -9.31
C TYR A 154 9.64 -10.63 -9.56
N TYR A 155 10.89 -11.10 -9.44
CA TYR A 155 12.08 -10.25 -9.50
C TYR A 155 12.73 -10.21 -10.88
N ASP A 156 12.44 -11.20 -11.72
CA ASP A 156 12.93 -11.33 -13.07
C ASP A 156 11.77 -11.46 -14.08
N PRO A 157 11.95 -10.97 -15.32
CA PRO A 157 10.90 -11.02 -16.35
C PRO A 157 10.51 -12.45 -16.74
N ASP A 158 11.46 -13.39 -16.76
CA ASP A 158 11.24 -14.76 -17.19
C ASP A 158 10.29 -15.49 -16.21
N SER A 159 10.55 -15.40 -14.90
CA SER A 159 9.68 -15.97 -13.87
C SER A 159 8.28 -15.36 -13.89
N PHE A 160 8.17 -14.07 -14.23
CA PHE A 160 6.87 -13.42 -14.42
C PHE A 160 6.16 -13.95 -15.68
N ALA A 161 6.87 -14.10 -16.79
CA ALA A 161 6.34 -14.64 -18.04
C ALA A 161 5.85 -16.09 -17.89
N ASP A 162 6.62 -16.92 -17.18
CA ASP A 162 6.25 -18.30 -16.85
C ASP A 162 4.96 -18.34 -16.02
N ALA A 163 4.89 -17.54 -14.95
CA ALA A 163 3.70 -17.47 -14.09
C ALA A 163 2.47 -16.91 -14.83
N LEU A 164 2.68 -15.97 -15.74
CA LEU A 164 1.61 -15.43 -16.58
C LEU A 164 1.10 -16.49 -17.56
N THR A 165 2.01 -17.24 -18.21
CA THR A 165 1.70 -18.33 -19.15
C THR A 165 0.95 -19.47 -18.45
N GLU A 166 1.36 -19.82 -17.23
CA GLU A 166 0.66 -20.82 -16.42
C GLU A 166 -0.79 -20.37 -16.12
N LYS A 167 -0.96 -19.12 -15.70
CA LYS A 167 -2.28 -18.56 -15.36
C LYS A 167 -3.20 -18.38 -16.55
N THR A 168 -2.65 -18.18 -17.74
CA THR A 168 -3.44 -18.02 -18.97
C THR A 168 -3.66 -19.35 -19.69
N HIS A 169 -3.25 -20.48 -19.10
CA HIS A 169 -3.30 -21.81 -19.73
C HIS A 169 -2.63 -21.83 -21.11
N SER A 170 -1.49 -21.15 -21.22
CA SER A 170 -0.75 -20.96 -22.47
C SER A 170 -1.54 -20.26 -23.58
N SER A 171 -2.56 -19.47 -23.24
CA SER A 171 -3.24 -18.59 -24.19
C SER A 171 -2.23 -17.58 -24.77
N PRO A 172 -2.20 -17.40 -26.10
CA PRO A 172 -1.27 -16.46 -26.75
C PRO A 172 -1.62 -14.99 -26.49
N THR A 173 -2.86 -14.71 -26.07
CA THR A 173 -3.36 -13.36 -25.81
C THR A 173 -3.99 -13.26 -24.43
N ILE A 174 -3.94 -12.03 -23.89
CA ILE A 174 -4.47 -11.64 -22.60
C ILE A 174 -5.41 -10.46 -22.82
N ALA A 175 -6.65 -10.60 -22.36
CA ALA A 175 -7.64 -9.55 -22.42
C ALA A 175 -7.31 -8.46 -21.38
N VAL A 176 -6.92 -7.28 -21.81
CA VAL A 176 -6.68 -6.12 -20.95
C VAL A 176 -7.93 -5.24 -20.95
N VAL A 177 -8.41 -4.87 -19.76
CA VAL A 177 -9.55 -3.96 -19.61
C VAL A 177 -9.14 -2.58 -20.08
N SER A 178 -9.84 -2.07 -21.09
CA SER A 178 -9.66 -0.70 -21.53
C SER A 178 -10.31 0.22 -20.51
N VAL A 179 -9.51 1.06 -19.84
CA VAL A 179 -10.07 2.20 -19.10
C VAL A 179 -10.53 3.19 -20.18
N ASP A 180 -11.85 3.30 -20.37
CA ASP A 180 -12.44 4.27 -21.30
C ASP A 180 -11.84 5.66 -20.97
N GLY A 181 -11.01 6.16 -21.89
CA GLY A 181 -10.28 7.40 -21.71
C GLY A 181 -9.27 7.72 -22.81
N LYS A 182 -8.62 6.72 -23.44
CA LYS A 182 -7.81 6.93 -24.65
C LYS A 182 -7.86 5.73 -25.59
N THR A 183 -8.68 5.86 -26.62
CA THR A 183 -8.51 5.18 -27.90
C THR A 183 -7.25 5.71 -28.57
N GLU A 184 -6.19 4.92 -28.59
CA GLU A 184 -5.21 4.87 -29.69
C GLU A 184 -4.88 3.40 -30.01
#